data_AF-A0A9W8I4J8-F1
#
_entry.id   AF-A0A9W8I4J8-F1
#
_cell.length_a   1.000
_cell.length_b   1.000
_cell.length_c   1.000
_cell.angle_alpha   90.00
_cell.angle_beta   90.00
_cell.angle_gamma   90.00
#
_symmetry.space_group_name_H-M   'P 1'
#
loop_
_entity.id
_entity.type
_entity.pdbx_description
1 polymer ?
#
loop_
_entity_poly.entity_id
_entity_poly.type
_entity_poly.pdbx_seq_one_letter_code
_entity_poly.pdbx_strand_id
1 'polypeptide(L)'
;MSTWAQIVTRLDAFSKVDSAYQARSSSGGFLSVVVLLTMALMVITELRDFMRYRQTHEFAVDTDIQQALQVNFAMVVAMPCALMRVDLLDASGNRQNLNIGISMQPVSQKQAFGIGSS
;
A
#
# COMPACT_ATOMS: atom_id res chain seq x y z
N MET A 1 -9.99 29.10 38.61
CA MET A 1 -10.25 27.74 38.10
C MET A 1 -11.76 27.47 38.17
N SER A 2 -12.51 27.62 37.07
CA SER A 2 -13.85 27.01 36.81
C SER A 2 -14.64 27.70 35.67
N THR A 3 -14.03 28.04 34.54
CA THR A 3 -14.73 28.68 33.40
C THR A 3 -15.54 27.68 32.56
N TRP A 4 -15.03 26.46 32.37
CA TRP A 4 -15.66 25.45 31.51
C TRP A 4 -17.04 24.99 32.01
N ALA A 5 -17.22 24.84 33.32
CA ALA A 5 -18.50 24.44 33.89
C ALA A 5 -19.62 25.47 33.62
N GLN A 6 -19.29 26.76 33.62
CA GLN A 6 -20.26 27.83 33.36
C GLN A 6 -20.70 27.90 31.89
N ILE A 7 -19.83 27.50 30.97
CA ILE A 7 -20.13 27.47 29.53
C ILE A 7 -21.12 26.34 29.23
N VAL A 8 -20.89 25.16 29.80
CA VAL A 8 -21.76 23.99 29.62
C VAL A 8 -23.18 24.27 30.13
N THR A 9 -23.31 24.95 31.28
CA THR A 9 -24.64 25.28 31.84
C THR A 9 -25.37 26.37 31.05
N ARG A 10 -24.67 27.24 30.33
CA ARG A 10 -25.29 28.29 29.49
C ARG A 10 -25.72 27.80 28.11
N LEU A 11 -25.19 26.66 27.67
CA LEU A 11 -25.57 26.04 26.40
C LEU A 11 -26.73 25.03 26.54
N ASP A 12 -27.16 24.74 27.76
CA ASP A 12 -28.29 23.85 28.03
C ASP A 12 -29.62 24.63 27.99
N ALA A 13 -30.26 24.61 26.83
CA ALA A 13 -31.49 25.36 26.55
C ALA A 13 -32.78 24.68 27.06
N PHE A 14 -32.68 23.54 27.76
CA PHE A 14 -33.84 22.77 28.21
C PHE A 14 -33.83 22.56 29.74
N SER A 15 -34.98 22.80 30.38
CA SER A 15 -35.17 22.45 31.79
C SER A 15 -35.10 20.93 31.95
N LYS A 16 -34.37 20.49 32.97
CA LYS A 16 -34.16 19.07 33.24
C LYS A 16 -35.49 18.39 33.59
N VAL A 17 -35.86 17.36 32.82
CA VAL A 17 -37.11 16.61 32.98
C VAL A 17 -37.15 15.94 34.37
N ASP A 18 -38.34 15.93 34.98
CA ASP A 18 -38.53 15.41 36.33
C ASP A 18 -38.21 13.91 36.41
N SER A 19 -37.59 13.48 37.51
CA SER A 19 -37.04 12.13 37.67
C SER A 19 -38.10 11.03 37.61
N ALA A 20 -39.36 11.36 37.89
CA ALA A 20 -40.52 10.48 37.79
C ALA A 20 -40.86 10.06 36.34
N TYR A 21 -40.42 10.82 35.33
CA TYR A 21 -40.68 10.53 33.91
C TYR A 21 -39.46 9.95 33.19
N GLN A 22 -38.35 9.73 33.89
CA GLN A 22 -37.11 9.21 33.33
C GLN A 22 -36.98 7.71 33.66
N ALA A 23 -37.52 6.86 32.79
CA ALA A 23 -37.37 5.41 32.93
C ALA A 23 -35.91 5.00 32.66
N ARG A 24 -35.09 4.96 33.72
CA ARG A 24 -33.68 4.55 33.64
C ARG A 24 -33.58 3.03 33.69
N SER A 25 -33.70 2.37 32.55
CA SER A 25 -33.42 0.93 32.46
C SER A 25 -31.91 0.68 32.48
N SER A 26 -31.44 -0.08 33.46
CA SER A 26 -30.02 -0.48 33.57
C SER A 26 -29.55 -1.29 32.36
N SER A 27 -30.44 -2.09 31.76
CA SER A 27 -30.13 -2.88 30.56
C SER A 27 -30.04 -2.03 29.29
N GLY A 28 -30.80 -0.92 29.21
CA GLY A 28 -30.75 0.01 28.08
C GLY A 28 -29.40 0.73 27.97
N GLY A 29 -28.78 1.07 29.11
CA GLY A 29 -27.45 1.66 29.14
C GLY A 29 -26.36 0.72 28.62
N PHE A 30 -26.42 -0.56 28.99
CA PHE A 30 -25.48 -1.57 28.52
C PHE A 30 -25.56 -1.74 26.99
N LEU A 31 -26.76 -1.86 26.45
CA LEU A 31 -26.98 -1.95 25.00
C LEU A 31 -26.41 -0.73 24.26
N SER A 32 -26.65 0.48 24.75
CA SER A 32 -26.10 1.70 24.14
C SER A 32 -24.56 1.72 24.13
N VAL A 33 -23.92 1.25 25.21
CA VAL A 33 -22.44 1.16 25.28
C VAL A 33 -21.91 0.15 24.28
N VAL A 34 -22.56 -1.02 24.15
CA VAL A 34 -22.16 -2.05 23.17
C VAL A 34 -22.26 -1.49 21.75
N VAL A 35 -23.39 -0.86 21.39
CA VAL A 35 -23.60 -0.26 20.06
C VAL A 35 -22.56 0.82 19.76
N LEU A 36 -22.28 1.69 20.73
CA LEU A 36 -21.29 2.75 20.58
C LEU A 36 -19.88 2.18 20.36
N LEU A 37 -19.52 1.11 21.07
CA LEU A 37 -18.22 0.46 20.94
C LEU A 37 -18.09 -0.23 19.58
N THR A 38 -19.15 -0.89 19.10
CA THR A 38 -19.19 -1.48 17.75
C THR A 38 -19.06 -0.42 16.66
N MET A 39 -19.78 0.70 16.77
CA MET A 39 -19.64 1.83 15.83
C MET A 39 -18.22 2.40 15.84
N ALA A 40 -17.64 2.62 17.02
CA ALA A 40 -16.28 3.14 17.15
C ALA A 40 -15.25 2.21 16.49
N LEU A 41 -15.39 0.89 16.68
CA LEU A 41 -14.52 -0.10 16.03
C LEU A 41 -14.61 -0.01 14.50
N MET A 42 -15.82 0.03 13.92
CA MET A 42 -15.98 0.15 12.46
C MET A 42 -15.36 1.45 11.91
N VAL A 43 -15.54 2.57 12.59
CA VAL A 43 -14.94 3.84 12.16
C VAL A 43 -13.41 3.76 12.18
N ILE A 44 -12.82 3.15 13.21
CA ILE A 44 -11.37 2.99 13.32
C ILE A 44 -10.85 2.08 12.20
N THR A 45 -11.55 0.99 11.88
CA THR A 45 -11.11 0.07 10.80
C THR A 45 -11.15 0.74 9.44
N GLU A 46 -12.25 1.43 9.10
CA GLU A 46 -12.38 2.15 7.83
C GLU A 46 -11.36 3.29 7.73
N LEU A 47 -11.17 4.05 8.81
CA LEU A 47 -10.16 5.11 8.83
C LEU A 47 -8.74 4.56 8.65
N ARG A 48 -8.43 3.42 9.25
CA ARG A 48 -7.13 2.76 9.08
C ARG A 48 -6.91 2.33 7.63
N ASP A 49 -7.93 1.78 6.98
CA ASP A 49 -7.84 1.36 5.58
C ASP A 49 -7.82 2.56 4.63
N PHE A 50 -8.52 3.65 4.95
CA PHE A 50 -8.43 4.91 4.21
C PHE A 50 -7.02 5.52 4.29
N MET A 51 -6.38 5.46 5.46
CA MET A 51 -5.01 5.96 5.65
C MET A 51 -3.95 5.06 5.00
N ARG A 52 -4.30 3.82 4.65
CA ARG A 52 -3.42 2.95 3.88
C ARG A 52 -3.43 3.40 2.43
N TYR A 53 -2.28 3.87 1.97
CA TYR A 53 -2.08 4.18 0.56
C TYR A 53 -2.32 2.93 -0.30
N ARG A 54 -3.34 2.97 -1.16
CA ARG A 54 -3.64 1.91 -2.14
C ARG A 54 -3.18 2.41 -3.51
N GLN A 55 -2.16 1.77 -4.08
CA GLN A 55 -1.71 2.04 -5.45
C GLN A 55 -2.82 1.56 -6.40
N THR A 56 -3.57 2.49 -7.00
CA THR A 56 -4.49 2.18 -8.10
C THR A 56 -3.73 2.30 -9.40
N HIS A 57 -3.46 1.15 -10.03
CA HIS A 57 -2.87 1.12 -11.37
C HIS A 57 -3.98 1.26 -12.41
N GLU A 58 -4.08 2.43 -13.02
CA GLU A 58 -4.96 2.66 -14.15
C GLU A 58 -4.24 2.24 -15.44
N PHE A 59 -4.85 1.34 -16.20
CA PHE A 59 -4.35 0.92 -17.50
C PHE A 59 -4.96 1.83 -18.57
N ALA A 60 -4.21 2.85 -18.98
CA ALA A 60 -4.52 3.59 -20.20
C ALA A 60 -3.94 2.85 -21.41
N VAL A 61 -4.66 2.87 -22.53
CA VAL A 61 -4.11 2.40 -23.81
C VAL A 61 -3.13 3.46 -24.28
N ASP A 62 -1.84 3.15 -24.22
CA ASP A 62 -0.81 3.99 -24.81
C ASP A 62 -0.96 3.95 -26.34
N THR A 63 -1.23 5.10 -26.94
CA THR A 63 -1.36 5.24 -28.39
C THR A 63 -0.01 5.42 -29.09
N ASP A 64 1.05 5.68 -28.32
CA ASP A 64 2.40 5.85 -28.86
C ASP A 64 3.15 4.52 -28.80
N ILE A 65 3.49 3.99 -29.97
CA ILE A 65 4.24 2.72 -30.08
C ILE A 65 5.73 3.07 -30.11
N GLN A 66 6.39 2.99 -28.96
CA GLN A 66 7.84 3.05 -28.91
C GLN A 66 8.42 1.82 -29.61
N GLN A 67 9.05 2.05 -30.77
CA GLN A 67 9.62 0.98 -31.60
C GLN A 67 10.88 0.34 -30.99
N ALA A 68 11.48 0.96 -29.98
CA ALA A 68 12.67 0.47 -29.30
C ALA A 68 12.55 0.65 -27.78
N LEU A 69 12.63 -0.46 -27.04
CA LEU A 69 12.67 -0.47 -25.57
C LEU A 69 14.12 -0.70 -25.12
N GLN A 70 14.69 0.24 -24.37
CA GLN A 70 16.02 0.08 -23.78
C GLN A 70 15.92 -0.64 -22.44
N VAL A 71 16.34 -1.91 -22.41
CA VAL A 71 16.40 -2.71 -21.17
C VAL A 71 17.85 -2.86 -20.73
N ASN A 72 18.18 -2.32 -19.56
CA ASN A 72 19.50 -2.48 -18.93
C ASN A 72 19.37 -3.46 -17.77
N PHE A 73 19.84 -4.70 -17.94
CA PHE A 73 19.90 -5.68 -16.86
C PHE A 73 21.27 -6.37 -16.85
N ALA A 74 21.75 -6.70 -15.65
CA ALA A 74 22.97 -7.47 -15.45
C ALA A 74 22.64 -8.72 -14.64
N MET A 75 23.08 -9.88 -15.12
CA MET A 75 22.87 -11.16 -14.45
C MET A 75 24.17 -11.95 -14.38
N VAL A 76 24.30 -12.77 -13.34
CA VAL A 76 25.41 -13.71 -13.17
C VAL A 76 24.87 -15.12 -13.27
N VAL A 77 25.53 -15.96 -14.06
CA VAL A 77 25.23 -17.39 -14.18
C VAL A 77 26.47 -18.19 -13.84
N ALA A 78 26.31 -19.26 -13.05
CA ALA A 78 27.40 -20.15 -12.66
C ALA A 78 27.80 -21.11 -13.82
N MET A 79 28.18 -20.55 -14.97
CA MET A 79 28.62 -21.29 -16.15
C MET A 79 29.77 -20.55 -16.87
N PRO A 80 30.67 -21.26 -17.58
CA PRO A 80 31.76 -20.61 -18.32
C PRO A 80 31.24 -19.81 -19.51
N CYS A 81 31.83 -18.64 -19.75
CA CYS A 81 31.38 -17.72 -20.81
C CYS A 81 31.47 -18.30 -22.23
N ALA A 82 32.32 -19.30 -22.45
CA ALA A 82 32.44 -19.94 -23.76
C ALA A 82 31.23 -20.83 -24.13
N LEU A 83 30.42 -21.24 -23.14
CA LEU A 83 29.29 -22.16 -23.35
C LEU A 83 27.93 -21.45 -23.22
N MET A 84 27.93 -20.15 -22.91
CA MET A 84 26.69 -19.39 -22.75
C MET A 84 26.28 -18.70 -24.05
N ARG A 85 24.99 -18.81 -24.37
CA ARG A 85 24.36 -18.10 -25.47
C ARG A 85 23.17 -17.32 -24.94
N VAL A 86 23.04 -16.07 -25.35
CA VAL A 86 21.94 -15.20 -24.98
C VAL A 86 21.19 -14.85 -26.25
N ASP A 87 19.89 -15.13 -26.27
CA ASP A 87 19.01 -14.86 -27.39
C ASP A 87 17.88 -13.93 -26.90
N LEU A 88 17.59 -12.87 -27.65
CA LEU A 88 16.44 -12.01 -27.41
C LEU A 88 15.33 -12.37 -28.40
N LEU A 89 14.15 -12.66 -27.87
CA LEU A 89 12.96 -13.04 -28.61
C LEU A 89 11.81 -12.15 -28.15
N ASP A 90 11.09 -11.59 -29.11
CA ASP A 90 9.85 -10.87 -28.85
C ASP A 90 8.63 -11.81 -28.92
N ALA A 91 7.45 -11.36 -28.49
CA ALA A 91 6.18 -12.11 -28.55
C ALA A 91 5.84 -12.59 -29.97
N SER A 92 6.35 -11.91 -31.00
CA SER A 92 6.26 -12.29 -32.41
C SER A 92 7.14 -13.50 -32.80
N GLY A 93 7.98 -14.01 -31.89
CA GLY A 93 8.92 -15.11 -32.15
C GLY A 93 10.10 -14.71 -33.05
N ASN A 94 10.19 -13.43 -33.42
CA ASN A 94 11.30 -12.93 -34.22
C ASN A 94 12.55 -12.74 -33.35
N ARG A 95 13.67 -13.30 -33.82
CA ARG A 95 14.99 -13.02 -33.24
C ARG A 95 15.36 -11.62 -33.71
N GLN A 96 15.27 -10.64 -32.82
CA GLN A 96 15.73 -9.30 -33.18
C GLN A 96 17.24 -9.39 -33.43
N ASN A 97 17.70 -9.03 -34.62
CA ASN A 97 19.12 -8.94 -34.95
C ASN A 97 19.65 -7.64 -34.32
N LEU A 98 20.15 -7.78 -33.10
CA LEU A 98 20.36 -6.66 -32.19
C LEU A 98 21.60 -5.86 -32.55
N ASN A 99 21.44 -4.54 -32.68
CA ASN A 99 22.51 -3.59 -32.47
C ASN A 99 22.74 -3.36 -30.96
N ILE A 100 22.74 -4.43 -30.15
CA ILE A 100 22.80 -4.38 -28.68
C ILE A 100 24.18 -4.80 -28.23
N GLY A 101 24.83 -3.93 -27.46
CA GLY A 101 26.12 -4.16 -26.81
C GLY A 101 26.02 -5.16 -25.67
N ILE A 102 25.74 -6.43 -25.97
CA ILE A 102 25.82 -7.53 -25.00
C ILE A 102 27.31 -7.80 -24.73
N SER A 103 27.79 -7.40 -23.56
CA SER A 103 29.15 -7.67 -23.10
C SER A 103 29.11 -8.77 -22.03
N MET A 104 29.70 -9.91 -22.33
CA MET A 104 29.89 -10.99 -21.36
C MET A 104 31.26 -10.83 -20.72
N GLN A 105 31.29 -10.66 -19.41
CA GLN A 105 32.53 -10.54 -18.66
C GLN A 105 32.59 -11.64 -17.58
N PRO A 106 33.76 -12.27 -17.38
CA PRO A 106 33.94 -13.18 -16.26
C PRO A 106 33.83 -12.39 -14.95
N VAL A 107 32.92 -12.81 -14.08
CA VAL A 107 32.74 -12.19 -12.77
C VAL A 107 33.55 -12.92 -11.70
N SER A 108 34.09 -12.16 -10.74
CA SER A 108 34.78 -12.75 -9.58
C SER A 108 33.79 -13.49 -8.69
N GLN A 109 34.24 -14.56 -8.03
CA GLN A 109 33.41 -15.41 -7.17
C GLN A 109 32.78 -14.63 -6.00
N LYS A 110 33.45 -13.57 -5.51
CA LYS A 110 32.92 -12.64 -4.51
C LYS A 110 31.74 -11.81 -5.03
N GLN A 111 31.79 -11.36 -6.28
CA GLN A 111 30.71 -10.61 -6.92
C GLN A 111 29.55 -11.53 -7.31
N ALA A 112 29.85 -12.75 -7.77
CA ALA A 112 28.86 -13.74 -8.16
C ALA A 112 27.98 -14.21 -7.00
N PHE A 113 28.54 -14.33 -5.79
CA PHE A 113 27.80 -14.73 -4.60
C PHE A 113 27.27 -13.52 -3.79
N GLY A 114 27.54 -12.29 -4.22
CA GLY A 114 27.11 -11.09 -3.48
C GLY A 114 27.83 -10.90 -2.13
N ILE A 115 29.00 -11.51 -1.93
CA ILE A 115 29.85 -11.34 -0.72
C ILE A 115 30.80 -10.14 -0.86
N GLY A 116 30.65 -9.35 -1.92
CA GLY A 116 31.30 -8.06 -2.07
C GLY A 116 30.38 -6.96 -1.55
N SER A 117 30.44 -6.66 -0.25
CA SER A 117 30.05 -5.34 0.23
C SER A 117 30.97 -4.30 -0.41
N SER A 118 30.37 -3.17 -0.80
CA SER A 118 30.95 -1.90 -1.28
C SER A 118 32.45 -1.70 -1.15
#